data_AF-A0A821V799-F1
#
_entry.id   AF-A0A821V799-F1
#
_cell.length_a   1.000
_cell.length_b   1.000
_cell.length_c   1.000
_cell.angle_alpha   90.00
_cell.angle_beta   90.00
_cell.angle_gamma   90.00
#
_symmetry.space_group_name_H-M   'P 1'
#
loop_
_entity.id
_entity.type
_entity.pdbx_description
1 polymer ?
#
loop_
_entity_poly.entity_id
_entity_poly.type
_entity_poly.pdbx_seq_one_letter_code
_entity_poly.pdbx_strand_id
1 'polypeptide(L)'
;MQSEGTSEKAPIAPMQMSQSAIERDYAPSSGARQIRTILLILLAIHMALAWVYFLEQIIGLIQYYNVPKDIRDYNAAFSYISNVVFGAILILYLAIYIFAVFQYARIPILVAVNVTFDNIHEAQASIRNGR
;
A
#
# COMPACT_ATOMS: atom_id res chain seq x y z
N MET A 1 -42.88 -18.44 58.38
CA MET A 1 -42.88 -18.36 56.90
C MET A 1 -41.83 -17.30 56.55
N GLN A 2 -40.57 -17.72 56.40
CA GLN A 2 -39.86 -17.95 55.12
C GLN A 2 -39.82 -16.73 54.21
N SER A 3 -38.84 -15.85 54.47
CA SER A 3 -37.79 -15.42 53.53
C SER A 3 -38.19 -15.29 52.04
N GLU A 4 -38.71 -14.13 51.64
CA GLU A 4 -38.58 -13.65 50.27
C GLU A 4 -37.26 -12.88 50.15
N GLY A 5 -36.20 -13.62 49.79
CA GLY A 5 -34.94 -13.05 49.35
C GLY A 5 -35.10 -12.48 47.96
N THR A 6 -35.05 -11.15 47.86
CA THR A 6 -34.79 -10.42 46.62
C THR A 6 -33.46 -10.89 46.04
N SER A 7 -33.53 -11.87 45.13
CA SER A 7 -32.46 -12.16 44.19
C SER A 7 -32.36 -10.97 43.26
N GLU A 8 -31.59 -9.99 43.69
CA GLU A 8 -31.03 -8.93 42.88
C GLU A 8 -30.30 -9.62 41.72
N LYS A 9 -30.95 -9.67 40.55
CA LYS A 9 -30.29 -10.04 39.30
C LYS A 9 -29.20 -8.99 39.08
N ALA A 10 -27.99 -9.31 39.53
CA ALA A 10 -26.81 -8.54 39.25
C ALA A 10 -26.79 -8.21 37.75
N PRO A 11 -26.65 -6.92 37.37
CA PRO A 11 -26.60 -6.54 35.97
C PRO A 11 -25.46 -7.32 35.31
N ILE A 12 -25.78 -8.02 34.22
CA ILE A 12 -24.79 -8.70 33.39
C ILE A 12 -23.91 -7.59 32.81
N ALA A 13 -22.74 -7.38 33.43
CA ALA A 13 -21.73 -6.49 32.91
C ALA A 13 -21.49 -6.88 31.44
N PRO A 14 -21.51 -5.92 30.49
CA PRO A 14 -21.30 -6.23 29.09
C PRO A 14 -20.00 -7.02 28.98
N MET A 15 -20.10 -8.21 28.39
CA MET A 15 -18.97 -9.07 28.15
C MET A 15 -18.04 -8.29 27.21
N GLN A 16 -17.04 -7.62 27.78
CA GLN A 16 -15.97 -6.99 27.01
C GLN A 16 -15.25 -8.14 26.32
N MET A 17 -15.63 -8.42 25.07
CA MET A 17 -14.81 -9.27 24.21
C MET A 17 -13.44 -8.62 24.17
N SER A 18 -12.47 -9.27 24.80
CA SER A 18 -11.09 -8.83 24.84
C SER A 18 -10.62 -8.60 23.40
N GLN A 19 -10.53 -7.33 22.98
CA GLN A 19 -10.01 -6.95 21.67
C GLN A 19 -8.60 -7.53 21.43
N SER A 20 -7.89 -7.91 22.50
CA SER A 20 -6.58 -8.53 22.42
C SER A 20 -6.56 -9.92 21.78
N ALA A 21 -7.69 -10.64 21.71
CA ALA A 21 -7.73 -11.96 21.06
C ALA A 21 -7.90 -11.81 19.54
N ILE A 22 -8.83 -10.94 19.14
CA ILE A 22 -9.12 -10.68 17.72
C ILE A 22 -7.94 -9.94 17.07
N GLU A 23 -7.26 -9.01 17.74
CA GLU A 23 -6.08 -8.35 17.12
C GLU A 23 -4.86 -9.29 16.96
N ARG A 24 -4.74 -10.32 17.80
CA ARG A 24 -3.66 -11.32 17.66
C ARG A 24 -3.88 -12.24 16.47
N ASP A 25 -5.12 -12.65 16.23
CA ASP A 25 -5.44 -13.64 15.20
C ASP A 25 -5.39 -13.04 13.78
N TYR A 26 -5.50 -11.71 13.67
CA TYR A 26 -5.50 -10.99 12.38
C TYR A 26 -4.15 -10.32 12.06
N ALA A 27 -3.18 -10.36 12.98
CA ALA A 27 -1.84 -9.85 12.70
C ALA A 27 -1.15 -10.76 11.67
N PRO A 28 -0.80 -10.27 10.46
CA PRO A 28 -0.16 -11.10 9.45
C PRO A 28 1.12 -11.71 10.02
N SER A 29 1.28 -13.03 9.83
CA SER A 29 2.42 -13.76 10.38
C SER A 29 3.75 -13.12 9.96
N SER A 30 4.78 -13.29 10.77
CA SER A 30 6.13 -12.80 10.46
C SER A 30 6.61 -13.26 9.08
N GLY A 31 6.24 -14.47 8.65
CA GLY A 31 6.51 -15.00 7.32
C GLY A 31 5.75 -14.25 6.21
N ALA A 32 4.45 -13.98 6.38
CA ALA A 32 3.67 -13.25 5.38
C ALA A 32 4.21 -11.83 5.13
N ARG A 33 4.71 -11.16 6.19
CA ARG A 33 5.38 -9.86 6.07
C ARG A 33 6.71 -9.95 5.31
N GLN A 34 7.53 -10.94 5.62
CA GLN A 34 8.81 -11.15 4.94
C GLN A 34 8.64 -11.43 3.44
N ILE A 35 7.67 -12.28 3.08
CA ILE A 35 7.36 -12.58 1.67
C ILE A 35 6.94 -11.31 0.93
N ARG A 36 6.05 -10.50 1.52
CA ARG A 36 5.63 -9.22 0.94
C ARG A 36 6.83 -8.29 0.72
N THR A 37 7.74 -8.19 1.69
CA THR A 37 8.94 -7.36 1.57
C THR A 37 9.86 -7.86 0.45
N ILE A 38 10.09 -9.17 0.35
CA ILE A 38 10.91 -9.76 -0.72
C ILE A 38 10.30 -9.47 -2.10
N LEU A 39 8.98 -9.65 -2.24
CA LEU A 39 8.28 -9.34 -3.50
C LEU A 39 8.41 -7.86 -3.88
N LEU A 40 8.35 -6.95 -2.91
CA LEU A 40 8.55 -5.51 -3.16
C LEU A 40 9.99 -5.20 -3.59
N ILE A 41 10.99 -5.86 -3.00
CA ILE A 41 12.40 -5.70 -3.39
C ILE A 41 12.62 -6.24 -4.81
N LEU A 42 12.12 -7.44 -5.12
CA LEU A 42 12.22 -8.03 -6.45
C LEU A 42 11.54 -7.15 -7.51
N LEU A 43 10.36 -6.61 -7.18
CA LEU A 43 9.67 -5.66 -8.03
C LEU A 43 10.53 -4.41 -8.26
N ALA A 44 11.13 -3.84 -7.22
CA ALA A 44 11.99 -2.66 -7.36
C ALA A 44 13.22 -2.93 -8.26
N ILE A 45 13.87 -4.10 -8.10
CA ILE A 45 14.99 -4.51 -8.96
C ILE A 45 14.54 -4.66 -10.41
N HIS A 46 13.41 -5.35 -10.63
CA HIS A 46 12.84 -5.51 -11.97
C HIS A 46 12.54 -4.16 -12.63
N MET A 47 11.98 -3.20 -11.88
CA MET A 47 11.71 -1.85 -12.38
C MET A 47 13.00 -1.08 -12.71
N ALA A 48 14.06 -1.20 -11.90
CA ALA A 48 15.34 -0.56 -12.19
C ALA A 48 15.95 -1.09 -13.49
N LEU A 49 15.92 -2.41 -13.70
CA LEU A 49 16.40 -3.02 -14.94
C LEU A 49 15.55 -2.62 -16.16
N ALA A 50 14.22 -2.60 -16.00
CA ALA A 50 13.31 -2.17 -17.06
C ALA A 50 13.55 -0.69 -17.46
N TRP A 51 13.85 0.18 -16.50
CA TRP A 51 14.18 1.58 -16.76
C TRP A 51 15.49 1.72 -17.54
N VAL A 52 16.55 1.01 -17.15
CA VAL A 52 17.83 1.01 -17.89
C VAL A 52 17.60 0.53 -19.33
N TYR A 53 16.90 -0.58 -19.50
CA TYR A 53 16.57 -1.11 -20.83
C TYR A 53 15.77 -0.10 -21.66
N PHE A 54 14.76 0.55 -21.08
CA PHE A 54 13.98 1.57 -21.77
C PHE A 54 14.84 2.74 -22.26
N LEU A 55 15.78 3.22 -21.44
CA LEU A 55 16.73 4.26 -21.84
C LEU A 55 17.63 3.81 -22.99
N GLU A 56 18.12 2.57 -22.97
CA GLU A 56 18.89 2.00 -24.07
C GLU A 56 18.10 1.99 -25.38
N GLN A 57 16.81 1.62 -25.34
CA GLN A 57 15.95 1.62 -26.53
C GLN A 57 15.69 3.03 -27.06
N ILE A 58 15.55 4.03 -26.17
CA ILE A 58 15.46 5.45 -26.57
C ILE A 58 16.76 5.89 -27.26
N ILE A 59 17.91 5.59 -26.66
CA ILE A 59 19.22 5.95 -27.24
C ILE A 59 19.38 5.29 -28.61
N GLY A 60 19.05 3.99 -28.73
CA GLY A 60 19.08 3.25 -29.99
C GLY A 60 18.15 3.87 -31.04
N LEU A 61 16.96 4.32 -30.64
CA LEU A 61 16.02 5.01 -31.52
C LEU A 61 16.59 6.36 -32.00
N ILE A 62 17.18 7.16 -31.12
CA ILE A 62 17.82 8.44 -31.47
C ILE A 62 18.96 8.20 -32.45
N GLN A 63 19.82 7.22 -32.17
CA GLN A 63 20.91 6.83 -33.06
C GLN A 63 20.39 6.38 -34.42
N TYR A 64 19.31 5.60 -34.47
CA TYR A 64 18.67 5.19 -35.71
C TYR A 64 18.20 6.38 -36.56
N TYR A 65 17.60 7.40 -35.95
CA TYR A 65 17.16 8.60 -36.69
C TYR A 65 18.31 9.47 -37.20
N ASN A 66 19.48 9.39 -36.56
CA ASN A 66 20.71 10.04 -36.99
C ASN A 66 21.39 9.32 -38.18
N VAL A 67 21.05 8.06 -38.46
CA VAL A 67 21.53 7.35 -39.66
C VAL A 67 20.88 7.94 -40.92
N PRO A 68 21.62 8.17 -42.02
CA PRO A 68 21.06 8.57 -43.32
C PRO A 68 19.92 7.66 -43.79
N LYS A 69 18.89 8.23 -44.43
CA LYS A 69 17.63 7.51 -44.78
C LYS A 69 17.80 6.38 -45.79
N ASP A 70 18.84 6.47 -46.61
CA ASP A 70 19.24 5.55 -47.67
C ASP A 70 19.82 4.22 -47.16
N ILE A 71 20.29 4.19 -45.92
CA ILE A 71 20.88 2.99 -45.27
C ILE A 71 20.10 2.54 -44.02
N ARG A 72 18.91 3.11 -43.78
CA ARG A 72 18.09 2.79 -42.62
C ARG A 72 17.34 1.47 -42.80
N ASP A 73 17.53 0.54 -41.87
CA ASP A 73 16.71 -0.66 -41.76
C ASP A 73 15.39 -0.35 -41.02
N TYR A 74 14.27 -0.43 -41.74
CA TYR A 74 12.95 -0.17 -41.17
C TYR A 74 12.52 -1.21 -40.11
N ASN A 75 13.05 -2.44 -40.16
CA ASN A 75 12.75 -3.46 -39.16
C ASN A 75 13.39 -3.11 -37.80
N ALA A 76 14.61 -2.57 -37.83
CA ALA A 76 15.29 -2.07 -36.63
C ALA A 76 14.51 -0.92 -35.99
N ALA A 77 14.00 0.01 -36.80
CA ALA A 77 13.16 1.11 -36.33
C ALA A 77 11.92 0.61 -35.59
N PHE A 78 11.22 -0.36 -36.18
CA PHE A 78 10.00 -0.94 -35.60
C PHE A 78 10.30 -1.64 -34.27
N SER A 79 11.43 -2.33 -34.17
CA SER A 79 11.88 -2.95 -32.92
C SER A 79 12.11 -1.90 -31.81
N TYR A 80 12.89 -0.85 -32.09
CA TYR A 80 13.13 0.21 -31.12
C TYR A 80 11.83 0.92 -30.69
N ILE A 81 10.97 1.27 -31.66
CA ILE A 81 9.69 1.93 -31.36
C ILE A 81 8.79 1.04 -30.51
N SER A 82 8.66 -0.24 -30.85
CA SER A 82 7.81 -1.16 -30.09
C SER A 82 8.33 -1.35 -28.66
N ASN A 83 9.64 -1.50 -28.46
CA ASN A 83 10.24 -1.60 -27.12
C ASN A 83 10.07 -0.31 -26.31
N VAL A 84 10.21 0.87 -26.93
CA VAL A 84 9.93 2.15 -26.26
C VAL A 84 8.46 2.25 -25.85
N VAL A 85 7.52 1.86 -26.70
CA VAL A 85 6.09 1.85 -26.37
C VAL A 85 5.78 0.89 -25.22
N PHE A 86 6.32 -0.34 -25.25
CA PHE A 86 6.14 -1.29 -24.15
C PHE A 86 6.73 -0.77 -22.84
N GLY A 87 7.92 -0.16 -22.88
CA GLY A 87 8.53 0.48 -21.71
C GLY A 87 7.67 1.62 -21.14
N ALA A 88 7.10 2.46 -22.00
CA ALA A 88 6.20 3.53 -21.58
C ALA A 88 4.91 3.00 -20.93
N ILE A 89 4.32 1.93 -21.48
CA ILE A 89 3.14 1.27 -20.88
C ILE A 89 3.48 0.71 -19.50
N LEU A 90 4.65 0.09 -19.34
CA LEU A 90 5.13 -0.43 -18.05
C LEU A 90 5.28 0.68 -17.00
N ILE A 91 5.86 1.82 -17.38
CA ILE A 91 6.00 3.00 -16.51
C ILE A 91 4.62 3.55 -16.10
N LEU A 92 3.67 3.63 -17.04
CA LEU A 92 2.31 4.07 -16.76
C LEU A 92 1.61 3.13 -15.77
N TYR A 93 1.72 1.83 -15.99
CA TYR A 93 1.15 0.82 -15.09
C TYR A 93 1.73 0.94 -13.68
N LEU A 94 3.04 1.18 -13.56
CA LEU A 94 3.70 1.43 -12.28
C LEU A 94 3.17 2.69 -11.59
N ALA A 95 3.02 3.79 -12.33
CA ALA A 95 2.48 5.04 -11.79
C ALA A 95 1.07 4.83 -11.21
N ILE A 96 0.22 4.09 -11.92
CA ILE A 96 -1.13 3.71 -11.44
C ILE A 96 -1.05 2.85 -10.18
N TYR A 97 -0.15 1.85 -10.15
CA TYR A 97 0.02 0.98 -8.98
C TYR A 97 0.49 1.76 -7.75
N ILE A 98 1.51 2.61 -7.90
CA ILE A 98 2.01 3.47 -6.81
C ILE A 98 0.90 4.40 -6.31
N PHE A 99 0.16 5.01 -7.23
CA PHE A 99 -0.99 5.84 -6.89
C PHE A 99 -2.03 5.05 -6.09
N ALA A 100 -2.38 3.84 -6.51
CA ALA A 100 -3.32 2.98 -5.80
C ALA A 100 -2.84 2.63 -4.38
N VAL A 101 -1.53 2.34 -4.22
CA VAL A 101 -0.93 2.10 -2.89
C VAL A 101 -1.03 3.34 -2.00
N PHE A 102 -0.73 4.53 -2.51
CA PHE A 102 -0.87 5.77 -1.74
C PHE A 102 -2.33 6.04 -1.35
N GLN A 103 -3.27 5.83 -2.26
CA GLN A 103 -4.69 6.01 -1.98
C GLN A 103 -5.19 5.02 -0.93
N TYR A 104 -4.76 3.75 -1.02
CA TYR A 104 -5.06 2.73 -0.01
C TYR A 104 -4.43 3.05 1.35
N ALA A 105 -3.20 3.58 1.37
CA ALA A 105 -2.51 3.98 2.61
C ALA A 105 -3.09 5.26 3.24
N ARG A 106 -3.72 6.13 2.44
CA ARG A 106 -4.31 7.39 2.91
C ARG A 106 -5.48 7.16 3.86
N ILE A 107 -6.29 6.13 3.62
CA ILE A 107 -7.49 5.85 4.43
C ILE A 107 -7.12 5.48 5.89
N PRO A 108 -6.21 4.52 6.16
CA PRO A 108 -5.76 4.22 7.53
C PRO A 108 -5.15 5.41 8.26
N ILE A 109 -4.37 6.25 7.57
CA ILE A 109 -3.75 7.44 8.18
C ILE A 109 -4.83 8.42 8.64
N LEU A 110 -5.82 8.71 7.81
CA LEU A 110 -6.93 9.61 8.17
C LEU A 110 -7.76 9.05 9.32
N VAL A 111 -8.03 7.75 9.33
CA VAL A 111 -8.75 7.08 10.42
C VAL A 111 -7.95 7.17 11.73
N ALA A 112 -6.66 6.84 11.71
CA ALA A 112 -5.81 6.92 12.90
C ALA A 112 -5.72 8.35 13.46
N VAL A 113 -5.64 9.35 12.57
CA VAL A 113 -5.63 10.76 12.97
C VAL A 113 -6.94 11.16 13.66
N ASN A 114 -8.10 10.79 13.10
CA ASN A 114 -9.40 11.08 13.73
C ASN A 114 -9.51 10.42 15.11
N VAL A 115 -9.18 9.12 15.22
CA VAL A 115 -9.20 8.40 16.50
C VAL A 115 -8.25 9.05 17.53
N THR A 116 -7.09 9.51 17.10
CA THR A 116 -6.14 10.21 17.99
C THR A 116 -6.72 11.53 18.49
N PHE A 117 -7.38 12.31 17.63
CA PHE A 117 -8.02 13.54 18.05
C PHE A 117 -9.18 13.29 19.02
N ASP A 118 -10.00 12.27 18.81
CA ASP A 118 -11.11 11.93 19.71
C ASP A 118 -10.57 11.57 21.11
N ASN A 119 -9.55 10.71 21.17
CA ASN A 119 -8.89 10.33 22.42
C ASN A 119 -8.30 11.54 23.15
N ILE A 120 -7.74 12.52 22.43
CA ILE A 120 -7.21 13.76 23.02
C ILE A 120 -8.34 14.60 23.62
N HIS A 121 -9.48 14.75 22.93
CA HIS A 121 -10.62 15.50 23.45
C HIS A 121 -11.21 14.83 24.70
N GLU A 122 -11.33 13.51 24.70
CA GLU A 122 -11.77 12.74 25.87
C GLU A 122 -10.81 12.89 27.05
N ALA A 123 -9.49 12.80 26.80
CA ALA A 123 -8.48 13.03 27.83
C ALA A 123 -8.57 14.45 28.42
N GLN A 124 -8.75 15.47 27.57
CA GLN A 124 -8.94 16.85 28.02
C GLN A 124 -10.24 17.05 28.80
N ALA A 125 -11.32 16.34 28.44
CA ALA A 125 -12.57 16.36 29.17
C ALA A 125 -12.45 15.67 30.54
N SER A 126 -11.66 14.59 30.64
CA SER A 126 -11.33 13.94 31.91
C SER A 126 -10.62 14.88 32.87
N ILE A 127 -9.55 15.53 32.39
CA ILE A 127 -8.75 16.50 33.18
C ILE A 127 -9.63 17.66 33.66
N ARG A 128 -10.53 18.17 32.81
CA ARG A 128 -11.47 19.25 33.19
C ARG A 128 -12.45 18.85 34.29
N ASN A 129 -12.82 17.57 34.35
CA ASN A 129 -13.75 17.04 35.34
C ASN A 129 -13.05 16.54 36.62
N GLY A 130 -11.75 16.82 36.79
CA GLY A 130 -10.99 16.49 38.01
C GLY A 130 -10.67 15.00 38.18
N ARG A 131 -10.66 14.24 37.07
CA ARG A 131 -10.14 12.87 36.99
C ARG A 131 -8.74 12.84 36.41
#